data_AF-A0A094P6H1-F1
#
_entry.id   AF-A0A094P6H1-F1
#
_cell.length_a   1.000
_cell.length_b   1.000
_cell.length_c   1.000
_cell.angle_alpha   90.00
_cell.angle_beta   90.00
_cell.angle_gamma   90.00
#
_symmetry.space_group_name_H-M   'P 1'
#
loop_
_entity.id
_entity.type
_entity.pdbx_description
1 polymer ?
#
loop_
_entity_poly.entity_id
_entity_poly.type
_entity_poly.pdbx_seq_one_letter_code
_entity_poly.pdbx_strand_id
1 'polypeptide(L)' 'MDRGLAARTADFETNVPGVFVAGDAGRGASLVVWAIAEGRAVAAQVDTYLTGSSVLPAPVRATDRPFALYH' A
#
# COMPACT_ATOMS: atom_id res chain seq x y z
N MET A 1 3.53 -21.63 -3.89
CA MET A 1 4.16 -21.44 -5.21
C MET A 1 3.86 -20.02 -5.61
N ASP A 2 4.72 -19.07 -5.22
CA ASP A 2 4.57 -17.67 -5.63
C ASP A 2 4.93 -17.58 -7.10
N ARG A 3 3.93 -17.28 -7.95
CA ARG A 3 4.00 -17.37 -9.41
C ARG A 3 4.82 -16.22 -10.04
N GLY A 4 6.01 -15.93 -9.51
CA GLY A 4 6.80 -14.76 -9.93
C GLY A 4 6.29 -13.43 -9.37
N LEU A 5 5.56 -13.46 -8.26
CA LEU A 5 5.12 -12.25 -7.55
C LEU A 5 6.29 -11.63 -6.82
N ALA A 6 6.37 -10.30 -6.82
CA ALA A 6 7.36 -9.59 -6.03
C ALA A 6 6.99 -9.66 -4.54
N ALA A 7 7.89 -10.22 -3.74
CA ALA A 7 7.75 -10.23 -2.30
C ALA A 7 7.80 -8.80 -1.74
N ARG A 8 6.98 -8.53 -0.72
CA ARG A 8 6.87 -7.19 -0.13
C ARG A 8 6.52 -7.25 1.36
N THR A 9 6.89 -6.20 2.09
CA THR A 9 6.49 -5.97 3.47
C THR A 9 5.05 -5.45 3.56
N ALA A 10 4.55 -5.21 4.78
CA ALA A 10 3.28 -4.54 5.00
C ALA A 10 3.23 -3.11 4.42
N ASP A 11 4.38 -2.49 4.24
CA ASP A 11 4.55 -1.14 3.68
C ASP A 11 4.78 -1.17 2.16
N PHE A 12 4.55 -2.32 1.51
CA PHE A 12 4.69 -2.52 0.06
C PHE A 12 6.12 -2.43 -0.48
N GLU A 13 7.13 -2.26 0.37
CA GLU A 13 8.53 -2.27 0.00
C GLU A 13 9.01 -3.70 -0.26
N THR A 14 9.80 -3.88 -1.30
CA THR A 14 10.43 -5.17 -1.63
C THR A 14 11.70 -5.39 -0.80
N ASN A 15 12.44 -6.46 -1.09
CA ASN A 15 13.76 -6.68 -0.50
C ASN A 15 14.84 -5.73 -1.05
N VAL A 16 14.53 -4.95 -2.09
CA VAL A 16 15.42 -3.91 -2.63
C VAL A 16 15.00 -2.56 -2.04
N PRO A 17 15.86 -1.87 -1.26
CA PRO A 17 15.51 -0.60 -0.63
C PRO A 17 15.04 0.45 -1.63
N GLY A 18 13.92 1.11 -1.33
CA GLY A 18 13.32 2.13 -2.18
C GLY A 18 12.56 1.59 -3.40
N VAL A 19 12.42 0.26 -3.54
CA VAL A 19 11.61 -0.37 -4.59
C VAL A 19 10.34 -0.93 -3.98
N PHE A 20 9.19 -0.49 -4.52
CA PHE A 20 7.86 -0.81 -3.99
C PHE A 20 7.00 -1.52 -5.04
N VAL A 21 6.01 -2.29 -4.61
CA VAL A 21 5.12 -3.03 -5.51
C VAL A 21 3.65 -3.02 -5.07
N ALA A 22 2.76 -2.71 -6.00
CA ALA A 22 1.31 -2.70 -5.83
C ALA A 22 0.60 -3.57 -6.87
N GLY A 23 -0.66 -3.90 -6.58
CA GLY A 23 -1.55 -4.60 -7.49
C GLY A 23 -1.09 -6.03 -7.76
N ASP A 24 -1.41 -6.52 -8.94
CA ASP A 24 -1.22 -7.92 -9.31
C ASP A 24 0.24 -8.38 -9.28
N ALA A 25 1.20 -7.46 -9.41
CA ALA A 25 2.62 -7.77 -9.30
C ALA A 25 3.05 -8.24 -7.90
N GLY A 26 2.40 -7.76 -6.84
CA GLY A 26 2.70 -8.15 -5.45
C GLY A 26 1.62 -9.00 -4.79
N ARG A 27 0.36 -8.87 -5.23
CA ARG A 27 -0.78 -9.64 -4.69
C ARG A 27 -1.09 -10.90 -5.51
N GLY A 28 -0.72 -10.92 -6.79
CA GLY A 28 -1.30 -11.83 -7.78
C GLY A 28 -2.63 -11.32 -8.32
N ALA A 29 -3.10 -11.92 -9.42
CA ALA A 29 -4.30 -11.51 -10.15
C ALA A 29 -5.49 -11.23 -9.22
N SER A 30 -5.96 -9.98 -9.22
CA SER A 30 -6.93 -9.46 -8.26
C SER A 30 -7.90 -8.45 -8.89
N LEU A 31 -8.84 -7.93 -8.09
CA LEU A 31 -9.77 -6.90 -8.55
C LEU A 31 -9.04 -5.56 -8.76
N VAL A 32 -9.47 -4.80 -9.78
CA VAL A 32 -8.93 -3.46 -10.06
C VAL A 32 -9.01 -2.51 -8.87
N VAL A 33 -10.02 -2.63 -8.01
CA VAL A 33 -10.16 -1.82 -6.79
C VAL A 33 -9.00 -2.05 -5.81
N TRP A 34 -8.46 -3.28 -5.76
CA TRP A 34 -7.28 -3.57 -4.94
C TRP A 34 -6.04 -2.92 -5.51
N ALA A 35 -5.83 -2.99 -6.83
CA ALA A 35 -4.71 -2.31 -7.48
C ALA A 35 -4.73 -0.79 -7.23
N ILE A 36 -5.91 -0.17 -7.28
CA ILE A 36 -6.07 1.26 -6.98
C ILE A 36 -5.76 1.56 -5.51
N ALA A 37 -6.31 0.77 -4.58
CA ALA A 37 -6.08 0.97 -3.15
C ALA A 37 -4.58 0.82 -2.79
N GLU A 38 -3.93 -0.22 -3.30
CA GLU A 38 -2.51 -0.46 -3.08
C GLU A 38 -1.62 0.58 -3.79
N GLY A 39 -2.00 1.03 -4.98
CA GLY A 39 -1.26 2.08 -5.69
C GLY A 39 -1.20 3.38 -4.88
N ARG A 40 -2.30 3.75 -4.21
CA ARG A 40 -2.32 4.91 -3.30
C ARG A 40 -1.49 4.68 -2.04
N ALA A 41 -1.51 3.46 -1.50
CA ALA A 41 -0.70 3.07 -0.36
C ALA A 41 0.80 3.23 -0.66
N VAL A 42 1.24 2.68 -1.80
CA VAL A 42 2.62 2.78 -2.29
C VAL A 42 3.00 4.24 -2.50
N ALA A 43 2.12 5.07 -3.08
CA ALA A 43 2.43 6.49 -3.26
C ALA A 43 2.73 7.21 -1.94
N ALA A 44 1.95 6.96 -0.88
CA ALA A 44 2.21 7.53 0.45
C ALA A 44 3.52 7.02 1.06
N GLN A 45 3.86 5.74 0.84
CA GLN A 45 5.11 5.18 1.32
C GLN A 45 6.33 5.72 0.57
N VAL A 46 6.25 5.85 -0.76
CA VAL A 46 7.30 6.44 -1.60
C VAL A 46 7.55 7.90 -1.18
N ASP A 47 6.49 8.68 -0.98
CA ASP A 47 6.60 10.06 -0.50
C ASP A 47 7.27 10.14 0.88
N THR A 48 6.89 9.25 1.81
CA THR A 48 7.53 9.13 3.12
C THR A 48 9.00 8.74 3.02
N TYR A 49 9.34 7.78 2.15
CA TYR A 49 10.71 7.33 1.94
C TYR A 49 11.60 8.46 1.41
N LEU A 50 11.08 9.27 0.47
CA LEU A 50 11.85 10.34 -0.17
C LEU A 50 11.95 11.61 0.69
N THR A 51 10.91 11.93 1.47
CA THR A 51 10.82 13.23 2.17
C THR A 51 10.87 13.13 3.70
N GLY A 52 10.81 11.91 4.24
CA GLY A 52 10.78 11.63 5.68
C GLY A 52 9.39 11.66 6.32
N SER A 53 8.35 12.10 5.59
CA SER A 53 6.95 12.10 6.03
C SER A 53 6.00 12.10 4.83
N SER A 54 4.69 11.91 5.01
CA SER A 54 3.76 12.11 3.89
C SER A 54 2.48 12.77 4.34
N VAL A 55 1.96 13.65 3.48
CA VAL A 55 0.62 14.23 3.59
C VAL A 55 -0.41 13.48 2.72
N LEU A 56 0.04 12.49 1.95
CA LEU A 56 -0.83 11.69 1.11
C LEU A 56 -1.71 10.78 1.98
N PRO A 57 -2.96 10.51 1.56
CA PRO A 57 -3.86 9.69 2.38
C PRO A 57 -3.37 8.25 2.47
N ALA A 58 -3.15 7.77 3.70
CA ALA A 58 -2.79 6.39 3.99
C ALA A 58 -3.97 5.43 3.77
N PRO A 59 -3.71 4.12 3.57
CA PRO A 59 -4.76 3.12 3.51
C PRO A 59 -5.58 3.09 4.79
N VAL A 60 -6.91 2.96 4.63
CA VAL A 60 -7.80 2.73 5.76
C VAL A 60 -7.48 1.35 6.35
N ARG A 61 -7.11 1.33 7.63
CA ARG A 61 -6.87 0.11 8.38
C ARG A 61 -8.20 -0.47 8.85
N ALA A 62 -8.28 -1.79 9.01
CA ALA A 62 -9.47 -2.45 9.55
C ALA A 62 -9.84 -1.94 10.96
N THR A 63 -8.89 -1.33 11.67
CA THR A 63 -9.06 -0.74 13.00
C THR A 63 -9.45 0.73 12.98
N ASP A 64 -9.49 1.38 11.81
CA ASP A 64 -9.86 2.79 11.71
C ASP A 64 -11.31 2.95 12.13
N ARG A 65 -11.56 3.89 13.04
CA ARG A 65 -12.91 4.14 13.51
C ARG A 65 -13.70 4.83 12.41
N PRO A 66 -14.92 4.35 12.10
CA PRO A 66 -15.81 5.12 11.26
C PRO A 66 -16.09 6.47 11.93
N PHE A 67 -16.52 7.44 11.14
CA PHE A 67 -17.02 8.71 11.67
C PHE A 67 -18.15 8.41 12.67
N ALA A 68 -17.82 8.46 13.96
CA ALA A 68 -18.82 8.43 15.01
C ALA A 68 -19.44 9.83 15.05
N LEU A 69 -20.67 9.94 14.55
CA LEU A 69 -21.50 11.11 14.83
C LEU A 69 -21.78 11.08 16.35
N TYR A 70 -21.01 11.86 17.11
CA TYR A 70 -21.35 12.18 18.48
C TYR A 70 -22.54 13.15 18.45
N HIS A 71 -23.66 12.73 19.04
CA HIS A 71 -24.55 13.63 19.76
C HIS A 71 -24.01 13.84 21.17
#